data_AF-A0A968UGH6-F1
#
_entry.id   AF-A0A968UGH6-F1
#
_cell.length_a   1.000
_cell.length_b   1.000
_cell.length_c   1.000
_cell.angle_alpha   90.00
_cell.angle_beta   90.00
_cell.angle_gamma   90.00
#
_symmetry.space_group_name_H-M   'P 1'
#
loop_
_entity.id
_entity.type
_entity.pdbx_description
1 polymer ?
#
loop_
_entity_poly.entity_id
_entity_poly.type
_entity_poly.pdbx_seq_one_letter_code
_entity_poly.pdbx_strand_id
1 'polypeptide(L)'
;MFDTPRFARNLEKAYLEMWRAYQAGETPRPIHVSESSPLERGRGVSIPESNGSGLTTDQAFIQMAHYNNMGTTLQAQRRTDEAIAYFKKALEIMPDFTAIYNNLGLAYSDKGNFDEALKSFQKVIEADPNYSKAYYNMGNLYQSRGFLDDAIRCYRKAIELEPDYVKAYSSLFHRLRYICEWKDLPQMTAMLDRIANESFAKGERCDETPFINITRDTNPHRNFVVAKAWGDEIAKRMESFKKEVNFNVTLNTSHITQNSKLRIGYISADFRNHPVAHLMLELFGAHNRQEFEIFCYSYSEDNGGHYRKHIEQSCDKFVDILRMSYVDAASAFMRMVWIF
;
A
#
# COMPACT_ATOMS: atom_id res chain seq x y z
N MET A 1 18.58 -1.08 -19.61
CA MET A 1 18.77 -0.39 -18.31
C MET A 1 18.29 1.02 -18.47
N PHE A 2 17.12 1.35 -17.93
CA PHE A 2 16.64 2.73 -17.90
C PHE A 2 17.56 3.52 -16.99
N ASP A 3 18.11 4.62 -17.48
CA ASP A 3 18.84 5.60 -16.67
C ASP A 3 17.80 6.31 -15.76
N THR A 4 17.45 5.63 -14.66
CA THR A 4 16.44 6.06 -13.67
C THR A 4 16.72 7.48 -13.16
N PRO A 5 17.98 7.87 -12.90
CA PRO A 5 18.32 9.26 -12.55
C PRO A 5 18.02 10.27 -13.66
N ARG A 6 18.23 9.93 -14.94
CA ARG A 6 17.87 10.80 -16.07
C ARG A 6 16.37 10.93 -16.26
N PHE A 7 15.63 9.83 -16.13
CA PHE A 7 14.17 9.85 -16.21
C PHE A 7 13.55 10.70 -15.09
N ALA A 8 14.02 10.53 -13.84
CA ALA A 8 13.58 11.33 -12.70
C ALA A 8 13.82 12.82 -12.94
N ARG A 9 15.03 13.23 -13.35
CA ARG A 9 15.37 14.64 -13.64
C ARG A 9 14.50 15.25 -14.74
N ASN A 10 14.19 14.50 -15.79
CA ASN A 10 13.35 15.00 -16.88
C ASN A 10 11.88 15.11 -16.47
N LEU A 11 11.38 14.16 -15.69
CA LEU A 11 10.04 14.21 -15.12
C LEU A 11 9.91 15.39 -14.14
N GLU A 12 10.92 15.61 -13.29
CA GLU A 12 10.98 16.73 -12.34
C GLU A 12 10.96 18.10 -13.03
N LYS A 13 11.72 18.27 -14.13
CA LYS A 13 11.68 19.49 -14.95
C LYS A 13 10.30 19.74 -15.57
N ALA A 14 9.64 18.69 -16.06
CA ALA A 14 8.29 18.81 -16.61
C ALA A 14 7.29 19.27 -15.55
N TYR A 15 7.36 18.71 -14.34
CA TYR A 15 6.49 19.13 -13.22
C TYR A 15 6.68 20.59 -12.82
N LEU A 16 7.93 21.09 -12.81
CA LEU A 16 8.23 22.49 -12.52
C LEU A 16 7.63 23.44 -13.55
N GLU A 17 7.74 23.11 -14.84
CA GLU A 17 7.10 23.93 -15.88
C GLU A 17 5.57 23.87 -15.80
N MET A 18 4.99 22.70 -15.49
CA MET A 18 3.55 22.56 -15.27
C MET A 18 3.08 23.44 -14.12
N TRP A 19 3.82 23.45 -13.02
CA TRP A 19 3.51 24.27 -11.84
C TRP A 19 3.57 25.77 -12.16
N ARG A 20 4.59 26.22 -12.90
CA ARG A 20 4.70 27.63 -13.33
C ARG A 20 3.56 28.04 -14.24
N ALA A 21 3.20 27.20 -15.22
CA ALA A 21 2.06 27.44 -16.10
C ALA A 21 0.76 27.56 -15.30
N TYR A 22 0.55 26.68 -14.31
CA TYR A 22 -0.60 26.75 -13.41
C TYR A 22 -0.65 28.06 -12.61
N GLN A 23 0.47 28.47 -12.01
CA GLN A 23 0.53 29.74 -11.27
C GLN A 23 0.31 30.97 -12.16
N ALA A 24 0.70 30.89 -13.43
CA ALA A 24 0.48 31.93 -14.43
C ALA A 24 -0.96 31.92 -15.00
N GLY A 25 -1.82 30.98 -14.58
CA GLY A 25 -3.17 30.82 -15.12
C GLY A 25 -3.21 30.33 -16.57
N GLU A 26 -2.10 29.75 -17.06
CA GLU A 26 -2.01 29.20 -18.40
C GLU A 26 -2.81 27.90 -18.51
N THR A 27 -3.42 27.67 -19.68
CA THR A 27 -4.07 26.39 -19.97
C THR A 27 -3.04 25.27 -20.09
N PRO A 28 -3.30 24.06 -19.55
CA PRO A 28 -2.37 22.94 -19.62
C PRO A 28 -1.89 22.67 -21.05
N ARG A 29 -0.57 22.59 -21.23
CA ARG A 29 0.06 22.32 -22.54
C ARG A 29 1.13 21.24 -22.44
N PRO A 30 1.42 20.51 -23.53
CA PRO A 30 2.52 19.55 -23.56
C PRO A 30 3.86 20.24 -23.27
N ILE A 31 4.66 19.65 -22.39
CA ILE A 31 5.97 20.17 -21.98
C ILE A 31 7.07 19.28 -22.54
N HIS A 32 7.95 19.88 -23.35
CA HIS A 32 9.11 19.22 -23.92
C HIS A 32 10.36 19.63 -23.16
N VAL A 33 10.92 18.68 -22.40
CA VAL A 33 12.13 18.90 -21.61
C VAL A 33 13.37 18.59 -22.44
N SER A 34 14.19 19.61 -22.73
CA SER A 34 15.50 19.44 -23.37
C SER A 34 16.65 19.47 -22.35
N GLU A 35 17.76 18.79 -22.66
CA GLU A 35 18.84 18.52 -21.71
C GLU A 35 19.81 19.71 -21.49
N SER A 36 19.71 20.78 -22.28
CA SER A 36 20.81 21.76 -22.43
C SER A 36 20.54 23.19 -21.94
N SER A 37 19.37 23.54 -21.40
CA SER A 37 19.09 24.95 -21.04
C SER A 37 19.42 25.30 -19.58
N PRO A 38 20.22 26.35 -19.32
CA PRO A 38 20.30 26.97 -18.00
C PRO A 38 19.00 27.70 -17.68
N LEU A 39 18.59 27.69 -16.40
CA LEU A 39 17.40 28.39 -15.91
C LEU A 39 17.57 29.92 -16.04
N GLU A 40 16.91 30.54 -17.03
CA GLU A 40 16.75 32.00 -17.08
C GLU A 40 15.65 32.48 -16.12
N ARG A 41 15.97 33.51 -15.32
CA ARG A 41 15.06 34.13 -14.35
C ARG A 41 14.07 35.06 -15.05
N GLY A 42 12.82 34.63 -15.18
CA GLY A 42 11.67 35.47 -15.54
C GLY A 42 10.92 35.96 -14.30
N ARG A 43 10.61 37.26 -14.28
CA ARG A 43 10.04 38.03 -13.16
C ARG A 43 8.63 37.58 -12.78
N GLY A 44 8.27 37.64 -11.49
CA GLY A 44 6.88 37.86 -11.09
C GLY A 44 6.29 37.08 -9.93
N VAL A 45 7.06 36.58 -8.96
CA VAL A 45 6.54 36.30 -7.61
C VAL A 45 7.68 36.64 -6.65
N SER A 46 7.47 37.60 -5.75
CA SER A 46 8.40 37.84 -4.64
C SER A 46 8.26 36.69 -3.66
N ILE A 47 9.00 35.62 -3.93
CA ILE A 47 9.20 34.47 -3.04
C ILE A 47 10.47 34.78 -2.23
N PRO A 48 10.52 34.51 -0.91
CA PRO A 48 11.67 34.87 -0.08
C PRO A 48 12.97 34.29 -0.66
N GLU A 49 13.98 35.14 -0.84
CA GLU A 49 15.19 34.83 -1.61
C GLU A 49 16.12 33.79 -0.95
N SER A 50 15.85 33.36 0.29
CA SER A 50 16.56 32.23 0.91
C SER A 50 15.81 31.68 2.12
N ASN A 51 15.68 30.36 2.20
CA ASN A 51 15.17 29.67 3.40
C ASN A 51 16.36 29.31 4.31
N GLY A 52 17.11 30.28 4.86
CA GLY A 52 18.14 30.06 5.90
C GLY A 52 19.26 29.04 5.62
N SER A 53 19.25 28.38 4.46
CA SER A 53 20.02 27.18 4.08
C SER A 53 20.88 27.40 2.83
N GLY A 54 20.87 28.64 2.29
CA GLY A 54 21.67 29.03 1.11
C GLY A 54 21.15 28.51 -0.24
N LEU A 55 20.01 27.80 -0.27
CA LEU A 55 19.38 27.30 -1.50
C LEU A 55 18.42 28.34 -2.09
N THR A 56 18.33 28.39 -3.43
CA THR A 56 17.22 29.10 -4.09
C THR A 56 15.89 28.40 -3.80
N THR A 57 14.76 29.11 -3.88
CA THR A 57 13.43 28.50 -3.63
C THR A 57 13.17 27.28 -4.52
N ASP A 58 13.57 27.33 -5.80
CA ASP A 58 13.44 26.21 -6.73
C ASP A 58 14.29 25.00 -6.30
N GLN A 59 15.52 25.25 -5.81
CA GLN A 59 16.40 24.18 -5.32
C GLN A 59 15.87 23.56 -4.02
N ALA A 60 15.34 24.38 -3.11
CA ALA A 60 14.69 23.92 -1.89
C ALA A 60 13.46 23.05 -2.20
N PHE A 61 12.64 23.44 -3.18
CA PHE A 61 11.49 22.65 -3.61
C PHE A 61 11.89 21.29 -4.17
N ILE A 62 12.86 21.26 -5.09
CA ILE A 62 13.37 20.02 -5.68
C ILE A 62 13.92 19.10 -4.59
N GLN A 63 14.73 19.63 -3.67
CA GLN A 63 15.36 18.84 -2.64
C GLN A 63 14.35 18.29 -1.62
N MET A 64 13.34 19.08 -1.23
CA MET A 64 12.22 18.59 -0.42
C MET A 64 11.49 17.44 -1.13
N ALA A 65 11.13 17.63 -2.40
CA ALA A 65 10.38 16.63 -3.18
C ALA A 65 11.17 15.32 -3.31
N HIS A 66 12.48 15.42 -3.53
CA HIS A 66 13.38 14.27 -3.53
C HIS A 66 13.34 13.51 -2.19
N TYR A 67 13.46 14.20 -1.06
CA TYR A 67 13.36 13.56 0.25
C TYR A 67 11.98 12.97 0.54
N ASN A 68 10.90 13.64 0.16
CA ASN A 68 9.54 13.10 0.29
C ASN A 68 9.35 11.82 -0.55
N ASN A 69 9.84 11.81 -1.79
CA ASN A 69 9.76 10.64 -2.67
C ASN A 69 10.58 9.47 -2.11
N MET A 70 11.80 9.74 -1.62
CA MET A 70 12.63 8.72 -1.01
C MET A 70 11.98 8.15 0.26
N GLY A 71 11.39 9.00 1.10
CA GLY A 71 10.61 8.57 2.25
C GLY A 71 9.46 7.64 1.86
N THR A 72 8.71 8.00 0.82
CA THR A 72 7.59 7.19 0.29
C THR A 72 8.06 5.84 -0.25
N THR A 73 9.18 5.80 -0.98
CA THR A 73 9.77 4.55 -1.49
C THR A 73 10.25 3.65 -0.36
N LEU A 74 10.91 4.21 0.65
CA LEU A 74 11.38 3.45 1.82
C LEU A 74 10.22 2.90 2.65
N GLN A 75 9.15 3.67 2.80
CA GLN A 75 7.92 3.21 3.46
C GLN A 75 7.30 2.03 2.71
N ALA A 76 7.24 2.08 1.37
CA ALA A 76 6.78 0.96 0.55
C ALA A 76 7.65 -0.29 0.71
N GLN A 77 8.93 -0.14 1.05
CA GLN A 77 9.86 -1.22 1.39
C GLN A 77 9.79 -1.66 2.86
N ARG A 78 8.83 -1.15 3.65
CA ARG A 78 8.71 -1.36 5.11
C ARG A 78 9.93 -0.90 5.92
N ARG A 79 10.76 -0.01 5.35
CA ARG A 79 11.91 0.62 6.03
C ARG A 79 11.44 1.89 6.72
N THR A 80 10.51 1.73 7.67
CA THR A 80 9.72 2.82 8.25
C THR A 80 10.55 3.87 8.97
N ASP A 81 11.59 3.46 9.71
CA ASP A 81 12.48 4.40 10.41
C ASP A 81 13.24 5.32 9.45
N GLU A 82 13.74 4.76 8.36
CA GLU A 82 14.44 5.53 7.33
C GLU A 82 13.47 6.45 6.59
N ALA A 83 12.25 5.97 6.30
CA ALA A 83 11.20 6.79 5.70
C ALA A 83 10.89 8.03 6.56
N ILE A 84 10.71 7.85 7.87
CA ILE A 84 10.48 8.94 8.83
C ILE A 84 11.64 9.95 8.80
N ALA A 85 12.89 9.48 8.78
CA ALA A 85 14.05 10.36 8.73
C ALA A 85 14.07 11.22 7.45
N TYR A 86 13.71 10.66 6.30
CA TYR A 86 13.62 11.42 5.05
C TYR A 86 12.44 12.40 5.03
N PHE A 87 11.28 12.04 5.55
CA PHE A 87 10.17 12.99 5.69
C PHE A 87 10.52 14.16 6.61
N LYS A 88 11.25 13.92 7.70
CA LYS A 88 11.76 15.00 8.56
C LYS A 88 12.72 15.93 7.83
N LYS A 89 13.67 15.40 7.05
CA LYS A 89 14.55 16.22 6.19
C LYS A 89 13.77 17.05 5.17
N ALA A 90 12.69 16.51 4.62
CA ALA A 90 11.82 17.25 3.71
C ALA A 90 11.14 18.44 4.42
N LEU A 91 10.68 18.25 5.66
CA LEU A 91 10.08 19.29 6.49
C LEU A 91 11.10 20.30 7.05
N GLU A 92 12.37 19.92 7.22
CA GLU A 92 13.45 20.88 7.56
C GLU A 92 13.64 21.93 6.45
N ILE A 93 13.38 21.57 5.19
CA ILE A 93 13.51 22.47 4.04
C ILE A 93 12.25 23.33 3.86
N MET A 94 11.07 22.70 3.94
CA MET A 94 9.77 23.38 3.86
C MET A 94 8.83 22.88 4.96
N PRO A 95 8.84 23.55 6.14
CA PRO A 95 8.05 23.16 7.29
C PRO A 95 6.53 23.22 7.08
N ASP A 96 6.08 24.04 6.13
CA ASP A 96 4.65 24.29 5.88
C ASP A 96 4.06 23.41 4.77
N PHE A 97 4.85 22.46 4.23
CA PHE A 97 4.38 21.60 3.14
C PHE A 97 3.50 20.45 3.67
N THR A 98 2.20 20.74 3.80
CA THR A 98 1.16 19.90 4.43
C THR A 98 1.17 18.43 3.99
N ALA A 99 1.42 18.16 2.70
CA ALA A 99 1.38 16.80 2.16
C ALA A 99 2.41 15.85 2.80
N ILE A 100 3.56 16.36 3.27
CA ILE A 100 4.56 15.53 3.95
C ILE A 100 4.07 15.09 5.34
N TYR A 101 3.34 15.95 6.06
CA TYR A 101 2.78 15.56 7.36
C TYR A 101 1.79 14.40 7.24
N ASN A 102 1.01 14.33 6.15
CA ASN A 102 0.18 13.16 5.90
C ASN A 102 1.03 11.87 5.74
N ASN A 103 2.13 11.93 4.99
CA ASN A 103 3.01 10.79 4.78
C ASN A 103 3.76 10.40 6.07
N LEU A 104 4.23 11.39 6.81
CA LEU A 104 4.87 11.20 8.12
C LEU A 104 3.91 10.58 9.13
N GLY A 105 2.64 11.02 9.16
CA GLY A 105 1.60 10.44 10.00
C GLY A 105 1.32 8.98 9.69
N LEU A 106 1.26 8.63 8.40
CA LEU A 106 1.15 7.23 7.97
C LEU A 106 2.37 6.41 8.40
N ALA A 107 3.58 6.93 8.25
CA ALA A 107 4.80 6.23 8.64
C ALA A 107 4.89 6.01 10.16
N TYR A 108 4.50 7.00 10.97
CA TYR A 108 4.40 6.82 12.42
C TYR A 108 3.31 5.82 12.81
N SER A 109 2.18 5.82 12.11
CA SER A 109 1.12 4.83 12.30
C SER A 109 1.63 3.41 12.02
N ASP A 110 2.36 3.21 10.92
CA ASP A 110 2.98 1.92 10.57
C ASP A 110 3.99 1.46 11.63
N LYS A 111 4.70 2.39 12.26
CA LYS A 111 5.62 2.12 13.38
C LYS A 111 4.88 1.85 14.71
N GLY A 112 3.57 2.10 14.77
CA GLY A 112 2.78 2.03 16.01
C GLY A 112 2.98 3.22 16.95
N ASN A 113 3.65 4.29 16.50
CA ASN A 113 3.84 5.51 17.27
C ASN A 113 2.60 6.41 17.15
N PHE A 114 1.64 6.18 18.05
CA PHE A 114 0.31 6.79 18.01
C PHE A 114 0.34 8.32 18.15
N ASP A 115 1.07 8.84 19.14
CA ASP A 115 1.05 10.28 19.45
C ASP A 115 1.65 11.12 18.32
N GLU A 116 2.76 10.65 17.73
CA GLU A 116 3.40 11.36 16.62
C GLU A 116 2.60 11.25 15.32
N ALA A 117 1.92 10.13 15.08
CA ALA A 117 0.99 9.98 13.97
C ALA A 117 -0.18 10.96 14.10
N LEU A 118 -0.78 11.04 15.30
CA LEU A 118 -1.89 11.93 15.59
C LEU A 118 -1.50 13.41 15.41
N LYS A 119 -0.35 13.83 15.96
CA LYS A 119 0.19 15.19 15.77
C LYS A 119 0.38 15.51 14.28
N SER A 120 0.90 14.56 13.50
CA SER A 120 1.14 14.75 12.07
C SER A 120 -0.18 14.94 11.30
N PHE A 121 -1.21 14.14 11.58
CA PHE A 121 -2.52 14.34 10.96
C PHE A 121 -3.22 15.61 11.44
N GLN A 122 -3.04 16.01 12.70
CA GLN A 122 -3.57 17.27 13.22
C GLN A 122 -2.96 18.47 12.49
N LYS A 123 -1.66 18.43 12.16
CA LYS A 123 -1.01 19.45 11.32
C LYS A 123 -1.63 19.55 9.93
N VAL A 124 -2.06 18.43 9.36
CA VAL A 124 -2.78 18.42 8.07
C VAL A 124 -4.13 19.12 8.20
N ILE A 125 -4.89 18.81 9.26
CA ILE A 125 -6.21 19.39 9.52
C ILE A 125 -6.12 20.88 9.87
N GLU A 126 -5.09 21.30 10.61
CA GLU A 126 -4.82 22.72 10.91
C GLU A 126 -4.61 23.54 9.63
N ALA A 127 -3.91 22.96 8.64
CA ALA A 127 -3.64 23.61 7.38
C ALA A 127 -4.82 23.54 6.39
N ASP A 128 -5.52 22.40 6.34
CA ASP A 128 -6.72 22.19 5.53
C ASP A 128 -7.78 21.39 6.31
N PRO A 129 -8.74 22.09 6.96
CA PRO A 129 -9.82 21.45 7.71
C PRO A 129 -10.76 20.59 6.85
N ASN A 130 -10.72 20.71 5.52
CA ASN A 130 -11.57 19.98 4.59
C ASN A 130 -10.87 18.76 3.98
N TYR A 131 -9.64 18.45 4.39
CA TYR A 131 -8.89 17.30 3.89
C TYR A 131 -9.42 15.97 4.45
N SER A 132 -10.45 15.42 3.79
CA SER A 132 -11.17 14.17 4.15
C SER A 132 -10.24 13.01 4.53
N LYS A 133 -9.15 12.82 3.77
CA LYS A 133 -8.17 11.74 3.96
C LYS A 133 -7.45 11.80 5.31
N ALA A 134 -7.18 12.99 5.87
CA ALA A 134 -6.57 13.09 7.19
C ALA A 134 -7.51 12.58 8.29
N TYR A 135 -8.80 12.92 8.22
CA TYR A 135 -9.80 12.39 9.15
C TYR A 135 -9.93 10.87 9.02
N TYR A 136 -9.96 10.34 7.80
CA TYR A 136 -9.97 8.89 7.58
C TYR A 136 -8.73 8.20 8.19
N ASN A 137 -7.55 8.78 7.99
CA ASN A 137 -6.29 8.24 8.55
C ASN A 137 -6.27 8.31 10.08
N MET A 138 -6.74 9.41 10.68
CA MET A 138 -6.94 9.50 12.13
C MET A 138 -7.93 8.47 12.64
N GLY A 139 -9.03 8.22 11.92
CA GLY A 139 -9.99 7.18 12.27
C GLY A 139 -9.36 5.79 12.32
N ASN A 140 -8.52 5.45 11.32
CA ASN A 140 -7.77 4.19 11.32
C ASN A 140 -6.78 4.10 12.50
N LEU A 141 -6.13 5.23 12.82
CA LEU A 141 -5.21 5.31 13.95
C LEU A 141 -5.93 5.06 15.28
N TYR A 142 -7.07 5.73 15.52
CA TYR A 142 -7.92 5.50 16.70
C TYR A 142 -8.42 4.05 16.78
N GLN A 143 -8.88 3.50 15.66
CA GLN A 143 -9.28 2.11 15.57
C GLN A 143 -8.16 1.15 16.00
N SER A 144 -6.92 1.40 15.57
CA SER A 144 -5.77 0.54 15.91
C SER A 144 -5.50 0.46 17.42
N ARG A 145 -5.94 1.45 18.20
CA ARG A 145 -5.84 1.50 19.66
C ARG A 145 -7.13 1.15 20.40
N GLY A 146 -8.18 0.78 19.67
CA GLY A 146 -9.48 0.43 20.25
C GLY A 146 -10.35 1.63 20.64
N PHE A 147 -9.98 2.85 20.26
CA PHE A 147 -10.80 4.05 20.48
C PHE A 147 -11.90 4.14 19.42
N LEU A 148 -12.95 3.33 19.60
CA LEU A 148 -13.98 3.11 18.58
C LEU A 148 -14.84 4.36 18.31
N ASP A 149 -15.24 5.09 19.35
CA ASP A 149 -16.09 6.27 19.20
C ASP A 149 -15.36 7.40 18.46
N ASP A 150 -14.08 7.61 18.77
CA ASP A 150 -13.21 8.54 18.05
C ASP A 150 -13.06 8.15 16.57
N ALA A 151 -12.85 6.87 16.30
CA ALA A 151 -12.75 6.36 14.94
C ALA A 151 -14.06 6.60 14.15
N ILE A 152 -15.22 6.30 14.73
CA ILE A 152 -16.53 6.54 14.13
C ILE A 152 -16.74 8.02 13.81
N ARG A 153 -16.41 8.92 14.75
CA ARG A 153 -16.50 10.37 14.55
C ARG A 153 -15.60 10.83 13.40
N CYS A 154 -14.36 10.35 13.35
CA CYS A 154 -13.43 10.64 12.27
C CYS A 154 -13.94 10.15 10.90
N TYR A 155 -14.47 8.92 10.81
CA TYR A 155 -15.02 8.42 9.56
C TYR A 155 -16.27 9.17 9.11
N ARG A 156 -17.18 9.51 10.03
CA ARG A 156 -18.34 10.35 9.74
C ARG A 156 -17.90 11.71 9.19
N LYS A 157 -16.86 12.33 9.77
CA LYS A 157 -16.33 13.60 9.27
C LYS A 157 -15.69 13.47 7.89
N ALA A 158 -14.96 12.38 7.62
CA ALA A 158 -14.39 12.12 6.29
C ALA A 158 -15.48 11.98 5.21
N ILE A 159 -16.60 11.32 5.54
CA ILE A 159 -17.77 11.16 4.65
C ILE A 159 -18.51 12.48 4.46
N GLU A 160 -18.65 13.30 5.50
CA GLU A 160 -19.25 14.63 5.41
C GLU A 160 -18.48 15.53 4.43
N LEU A 161 -17.15 15.47 4.47
CA LEU A 161 -16.26 16.25 3.60
C LEU A 161 -16.17 15.68 2.18
N GLU A 162 -16.24 14.36 2.03
CA GLU A 162 -16.18 13.67 0.75
C GLU A 162 -17.28 12.58 0.69
N PRO A 163 -18.48 12.92 0.19
CA PRO A 163 -19.64 12.03 0.20
C PRO A 163 -19.48 10.74 -0.60
N ASP A 164 -18.50 10.62 -1.49
CA ASP A 164 -18.23 9.39 -2.25
C ASP A 164 -17.01 8.62 -1.72
N TYR A 165 -16.55 8.92 -0.50
CA TYR A 165 -15.34 8.31 0.06
C TYR A 165 -15.54 6.85 0.52
N VAL A 166 -15.50 5.91 -0.43
CA VAL A 166 -15.76 4.46 -0.24
C VAL A 166 -15.02 3.84 0.94
N LYS A 167 -13.74 4.21 1.13
CA LYS A 167 -12.92 3.67 2.22
C LYS A 167 -13.45 4.09 3.59
N ALA A 168 -13.88 5.34 3.74
CA ALA A 168 -14.48 5.83 4.98
C ALA A 168 -15.84 5.16 5.25
N TYR A 169 -16.68 4.99 4.23
CA TYR A 169 -17.93 4.22 4.35
C TYR A 169 -17.67 2.77 4.78
N SER A 170 -16.72 2.09 4.15
CA SER A 170 -16.37 0.70 4.46
C SER A 170 -15.87 0.54 5.90
N SER A 171 -14.97 1.44 6.34
CA SER A 171 -14.47 1.43 7.71
C SER A 171 -15.57 1.73 8.73
N LEU A 172 -16.40 2.76 8.49
CA LEU A 172 -17.52 3.08 9.35
C LEU A 172 -18.53 1.92 9.44
N PHE A 173 -18.88 1.31 8.30
CA PHE A 173 -19.81 0.17 8.25
C PHE A 173 -19.33 -0.97 9.15
N HIS A 174 -18.06 -1.32 9.05
CA HIS A 174 -17.46 -2.36 9.89
C HIS A 174 -17.45 -1.96 11.37
N ARG A 175 -17.18 -0.69 11.69
CA ARG A 175 -17.20 -0.21 13.09
C ARG A 175 -18.59 -0.29 13.69
N LEU A 176 -19.61 0.21 12.98
CA LEU A 176 -21.00 0.16 13.40
C LEU A 176 -21.48 -1.28 13.59
N ARG A 177 -21.14 -2.19 12.66
CA ARG A 177 -21.43 -3.62 12.81
C ARG A 177 -20.75 -4.23 14.05
N TYR A 178 -19.50 -3.86 14.32
CA TYR A 178 -18.74 -4.35 15.47
C TYR A 178 -19.37 -3.97 16.82
N ILE A 179 -19.94 -2.77 16.92
CA ILE A 179 -20.65 -2.29 18.12
C ILE A 179 -22.17 -2.55 18.07
N CYS A 180 -22.65 -3.28 17.06
CA CYS A 180 -24.07 -3.57 16.85
C CYS A 180 -24.97 -2.33 16.66
N GLU A 181 -24.45 -1.22 16.14
CA GLU A 181 -25.23 -0.04 15.73
C GLU A 181 -25.75 -0.24 14.30
N TRP A 182 -26.98 -0.74 14.15
CA TRP A 182 -27.49 -1.15 12.84
C TRP A 182 -28.29 -0.09 12.08
N LYS A 183 -28.61 1.04 12.73
CA LYS A 183 -29.53 2.06 12.22
C LYS A 183 -29.12 2.61 10.85
N ASP A 184 -27.84 2.92 10.68
CA ASP A 184 -27.32 3.58 9.48
C ASP A 184 -26.88 2.57 8.39
N LEU A 185 -26.78 1.28 8.73
CA LEU A 185 -26.24 0.26 7.82
C LEU A 185 -27.01 0.10 6.51
N PRO A 186 -28.36 0.11 6.45
CA PRO A 186 -29.08 0.00 5.19
C PRO A 186 -28.76 1.14 4.22
N GLN A 187 -28.67 2.37 4.73
CA GLN A 187 -28.31 3.55 3.92
C GLN A 187 -26.88 3.44 3.40
N MET A 188 -25.94 3.03 4.26
CA MET A 188 -24.55 2.86 3.89
C MET A 188 -24.36 1.73 2.85
N THR A 189 -25.07 0.62 3.00
CA THR A 189 -25.09 -0.48 2.03
C THR A 189 -25.55 0.01 0.66
N ALA A 190 -26.67 0.75 0.59
CA ALA A 190 -27.18 1.29 -0.66
C ALA A 190 -26.18 2.26 -1.32
N MET A 191 -25.48 3.07 -0.52
CA MET A 191 -24.44 3.97 -1.01
C MET A 191 -23.23 3.22 -1.58
N LEU A 192 -22.70 2.24 -0.84
CA LEU A 192 -21.59 1.40 -1.30
C LEU A 192 -21.97 0.62 -2.57
N ASP A 193 -23.21 0.12 -2.65
CA ASP A 193 -23.69 -0.57 -3.85
C ASP A 193 -23.78 0.35 -5.06
N ARG A 194 -24.26 1.58 -4.88
CA ARG A 194 -24.30 2.59 -5.93
C ARG A 194 -22.90 2.85 -6.48
N ILE A 195 -21.94 3.20 -5.61
CA ILE A 195 -20.58 3.54 -6.03
C ILE A 195 -19.92 2.34 -6.73
N ALA A 196 -20.08 1.13 -6.19
CA ALA A 196 -19.54 -0.08 -6.81
C ALA A 196 -20.12 -0.33 -8.20
N ASN A 197 -21.44 -0.19 -8.37
CA ASN A 197 -22.09 -0.39 -9.66
C ASN A 197 -21.63 0.65 -10.69
N GLU A 198 -21.40 1.90 -10.27
CA GLU A 198 -20.85 2.96 -11.12
C GLU A 198 -19.40 2.64 -11.55
N SER A 199 -18.55 2.15 -10.66
CA SER A 199 -17.20 1.68 -11.02
C SER A 199 -17.26 0.53 -12.02
N PHE A 200 -18.13 -0.47 -11.79
CA PHE A 200 -18.26 -1.61 -12.69
C PHE A 200 -18.79 -1.21 -14.07
N ALA A 201 -19.71 -0.25 -14.16
CA ALA A 201 -20.19 0.28 -15.42
C ALA A 201 -19.07 0.94 -16.25
N LYS A 202 -18.01 1.46 -15.60
CA LYS A 202 -16.82 2.03 -16.24
C LYS A 202 -15.74 0.97 -16.53
N GLY A 203 -15.95 -0.29 -16.14
CA GLY A 203 -14.93 -1.35 -16.23
C GLY A 203 -13.79 -1.19 -15.22
N GLU A 204 -14.02 -0.42 -14.15
CA GLU A 204 -13.08 -0.16 -13.07
C GLU A 204 -13.38 -1.08 -11.87
N ARG A 205 -12.39 -1.32 -11.00
CA ARG A 205 -12.66 -1.98 -9.72
C ARG A 205 -13.34 -0.99 -8.77
N CYS A 206 -14.21 -1.50 -7.90
CA CYS A 206 -14.65 -0.75 -6.73
C CYS A 206 -13.54 -0.71 -5.67
N ASP A 207 -13.47 0.38 -4.91
CA ASP A 207 -12.55 0.52 -3.77
C ASP A 207 -12.97 -0.33 -2.55
N GLU A 208 -14.19 -0.86 -2.53
CA GLU A 208 -14.61 -1.90 -1.58
C GLU A 208 -13.84 -3.20 -1.86
N THR A 209 -13.16 -3.74 -0.83
CA THR A 209 -12.36 -4.96 -0.98
C THR A 209 -13.25 -6.21 -0.96
N PRO A 210 -12.81 -7.35 -1.54
CA PRO A 210 -13.60 -8.59 -1.55
C PRO A 210 -13.96 -9.08 -0.14
N PHE A 211 -13.03 -8.93 0.82
CA PHE A 211 -13.27 -9.32 2.22
C PHE A 211 -14.34 -8.45 2.89
N ILE A 212 -14.40 -7.16 2.56
CA ILE A 212 -15.47 -6.29 3.09
C ILE A 212 -16.80 -6.63 2.42
N ASN A 213 -16.81 -6.81 1.09
CA ASN A 213 -18.04 -7.11 0.34
C ASN A 213 -18.75 -8.38 0.85
N ILE A 214 -18.02 -9.48 1.13
CA ILE A 214 -18.64 -10.72 1.62
C ILE A 214 -19.28 -10.58 3.02
N THR A 215 -18.86 -9.59 3.80
CA THR A 215 -19.47 -9.33 5.12
C THR A 215 -20.78 -8.56 5.05
N ARG A 216 -21.08 -7.97 3.89
CA ARG A 216 -22.24 -7.09 3.67
C ARG A 216 -23.24 -7.71 2.70
N ASP A 217 -22.77 -8.35 1.63
CA ASP A 217 -23.61 -8.90 0.57
C ASP A 217 -23.47 -10.43 0.45
N THR A 218 -24.59 -11.12 0.59
CA THR A 218 -24.69 -12.58 0.49
C THR A 218 -24.82 -13.09 -0.95
N ASN A 219 -24.92 -12.22 -1.96
CA ASN A 219 -25.05 -12.58 -3.36
C ASN A 219 -23.69 -13.11 -3.90
N PRO A 220 -23.58 -14.40 -4.24
CA PRO A 220 -22.32 -14.99 -4.70
C PRO A 220 -21.85 -14.42 -6.05
N HIS A 221 -22.78 -14.03 -6.93
CA HIS A 221 -22.42 -13.42 -8.20
C HIS A 221 -21.72 -12.08 -8.02
N ARG A 222 -22.27 -11.21 -7.14
CA ARG A 222 -21.64 -9.93 -6.80
C ARG A 222 -20.27 -10.13 -6.17
N ASN A 223 -20.17 -11.03 -5.18
CA ASN A 223 -18.91 -11.38 -4.54
C ASN A 223 -17.84 -11.80 -5.55
N PHE A 224 -18.21 -12.63 -6.53
CA PHE A 224 -17.32 -13.02 -7.62
C PHE A 224 -16.89 -11.84 -8.50
N VAL A 225 -17.81 -10.97 -8.90
CA VAL A 225 -17.51 -9.79 -9.74
C VAL A 225 -16.52 -8.86 -9.03
N VAL A 226 -16.74 -8.58 -7.74
CA VAL A 226 -15.84 -7.76 -6.92
C VAL A 226 -14.45 -8.41 -6.84
N ALA A 227 -14.37 -9.70 -6.50
CA ALA A 227 -13.12 -10.43 -6.38
C ALA A 227 -12.34 -10.46 -7.71
N LYS A 228 -13.05 -10.72 -8.82
CA LYS A 228 -12.47 -10.73 -10.17
C LYS A 228 -11.92 -9.37 -10.56
N ALA A 229 -12.66 -8.28 -10.30
CA ALA A 229 -12.21 -6.93 -10.64
C ALA A 229 -10.90 -6.56 -9.92
N TRP A 230 -10.79 -6.91 -8.63
CA TRP A 230 -9.55 -6.75 -7.86
C TRP A 230 -8.41 -7.61 -8.42
N GLY A 231 -8.68 -8.89 -8.73
CA GLY A 231 -7.70 -9.80 -9.32
C GLY A 231 -7.17 -9.31 -10.67
N ASP A 232 -8.07 -8.86 -11.56
CA ASP A 232 -7.73 -8.35 -12.88
C ASP A 232 -6.85 -7.09 -12.79
N GLU A 233 -7.16 -6.15 -11.89
CA GLU A 233 -6.34 -4.95 -11.71
C GLU A 233 -4.94 -5.27 -11.16
N ILE A 234 -4.86 -6.15 -10.16
CA ILE A 234 -3.57 -6.59 -9.61
C ILE A 234 -2.76 -7.30 -10.71
N ALA A 235 -3.39 -8.18 -11.49
CA ALA A 235 -2.75 -8.88 -12.59
C ALA A 235 -2.18 -7.91 -13.63
N LYS A 236 -2.94 -6.87 -14.02
CA LYS A 236 -2.47 -5.81 -14.93
C LYS A 236 -1.25 -5.07 -14.38
N ARG A 237 -1.27 -4.70 -13.09
CA ARG A 237 -0.13 -4.02 -12.43
C ARG A 237 1.11 -4.89 -12.35
N MET A 238 0.94 -6.21 -12.22
CA MET A 238 2.05 -7.16 -12.11
C MET A 238 2.61 -7.61 -13.47
N GLU A 239 2.02 -7.20 -14.59
CA GLU A 239 2.39 -7.66 -15.94
C GLU A 239 3.85 -7.32 -16.30
N SER A 240 4.37 -6.17 -15.86
CA SER A 240 5.77 -5.79 -16.08
C SER A 240 6.74 -6.72 -15.36
N PHE A 241 6.39 -7.17 -14.15
CA PHE A 241 7.24 -8.02 -13.30
C PHE A 241 7.24 -9.48 -13.77
N LYS A 242 6.24 -9.91 -14.55
CA LYS A 242 6.23 -11.25 -15.15
C LYS A 242 7.40 -11.51 -16.10
N LYS A 243 8.04 -10.47 -16.62
CA LYS A 243 9.24 -10.60 -17.47
C LYS A 243 10.50 -10.89 -16.67
N GLU A 244 10.50 -10.56 -15.38
CA GLU A 244 11.65 -10.72 -14.49
C GLU A 244 11.70 -12.12 -13.85
N VAL A 245 10.55 -12.80 -13.80
CA VAL A 245 10.43 -14.17 -13.28
C VAL A 245 10.05 -15.09 -14.43
N ASN A 246 10.87 -16.13 -14.68
CA ASN A 246 10.52 -17.13 -15.67
C ASN A 246 9.40 -18.04 -15.17
N PHE A 247 8.16 -17.67 -15.46
CA PHE A 247 6.97 -18.48 -15.19
C PHE A 247 6.73 -19.59 -16.22
N ASN A 248 7.50 -19.63 -17.33
CA ASN A 248 7.44 -20.75 -18.28
C ASN A 248 8.12 -21.97 -17.66
N VAL A 249 7.40 -22.64 -16.76
CA VAL A 249 7.69 -24.01 -16.38
C VAL A 249 7.29 -24.88 -17.55
N THR A 250 8.23 -25.16 -18.44
CA THR A 250 8.11 -26.39 -19.21
C THR A 250 8.36 -27.51 -18.21
N LEU A 251 7.30 -28.18 -17.75
CA LEU A 251 7.44 -29.40 -16.96
C LEU A 251 8.25 -30.38 -17.80
N ASN A 252 9.56 -30.45 -17.54
CA ASN A 252 10.40 -31.42 -18.19
C ASN A 252 10.13 -32.76 -17.52
N THR A 253 9.09 -33.44 -18.00
CA THR A 253 8.60 -34.71 -17.46
C THR A 253 9.62 -35.84 -17.62
N SER A 254 10.69 -35.64 -18.40
CA SER A 254 11.76 -36.63 -18.56
C SER A 254 12.51 -36.96 -17.26
N HIS A 255 12.47 -36.07 -16.26
CA HIS A 255 13.06 -36.30 -14.93
C HIS A 255 12.03 -36.76 -13.89
N ILE A 256 10.74 -36.80 -14.22
CA ILE A 256 9.69 -37.30 -13.33
C ILE A 256 9.72 -38.82 -13.40
N THR A 257 10.43 -39.43 -12.44
CA THR A 257 10.40 -40.87 -12.21
C THR A 257 9.21 -41.25 -11.30
N GLN A 258 8.91 -42.54 -11.22
CA GLN A 258 7.88 -43.08 -10.31
C GLN A 258 8.16 -42.77 -8.82
N ASN A 259 9.40 -42.40 -8.46
CA ASN A 259 9.79 -42.02 -7.10
C ASN A 259 9.81 -40.49 -6.86
N SER A 260 9.33 -39.70 -7.82
CA SER A 260 9.31 -38.24 -7.67
C SER A 260 8.20 -37.81 -6.73
N LYS A 261 8.52 -36.90 -5.80
CA LYS A 261 7.53 -36.35 -4.86
C LYS A 261 6.85 -35.12 -5.45
N LEU A 262 5.56 -34.95 -5.17
CA LEU A 262 4.84 -33.72 -5.45
C LEU A 262 5.23 -32.65 -4.43
N ARG A 263 5.70 -31.50 -4.92
CA ARG A 263 6.04 -30.36 -4.07
C ARG A 263 4.80 -29.49 -3.83
N ILE A 264 4.43 -29.28 -2.56
CA ILE A 264 3.29 -28.46 -2.16
C ILE A 264 3.78 -27.22 -1.41
N GLY A 265 3.45 -26.04 -1.92
CA GLY A 265 3.77 -24.76 -1.29
C GLY A 265 2.56 -24.13 -0.60
N TYR A 266 2.64 -23.93 0.71
CA TYR A 266 1.69 -23.14 1.49
C TYR A 266 2.23 -21.74 1.72
N ILE A 267 1.45 -20.70 1.42
CA ILE A 267 1.82 -19.30 1.66
C ILE A 267 0.85 -18.65 2.64
N SER A 268 1.36 -17.98 3.69
CA SER A 268 0.51 -17.31 4.67
C SER A 268 1.24 -16.25 5.51
N ALA A 269 0.54 -15.17 5.88
CA ALA A 269 0.96 -14.26 6.95
C ALA A 269 0.64 -14.81 8.35
N ASP A 270 -0.01 -15.96 8.41
CA ASP A 270 -0.67 -16.41 9.63
C ASP A 270 -0.08 -17.69 10.19
N PHE A 271 1.15 -18.03 9.79
CA PHE A 271 2.00 -19.01 10.46
C PHE A 271 2.54 -18.46 11.79
N ARG A 272 1.62 -18.12 12.70
CA ARG A 272 1.83 -17.52 14.03
C ARG A 272 0.61 -17.82 14.89
N ASN A 273 0.51 -17.25 16.09
CA ASN A 273 -0.72 -17.37 16.90
C ASN A 273 -1.89 -16.66 16.20
N HIS A 274 -2.60 -17.39 15.34
CA HIS A 274 -3.68 -16.92 14.48
C HIS A 274 -4.63 -18.09 14.14
N PRO A 275 -5.93 -17.85 13.91
CA PRO A 275 -6.90 -18.91 13.58
C PRO A 275 -6.48 -19.84 12.44
N VAL A 276 -5.75 -19.33 11.43
CA VAL A 276 -5.18 -20.17 10.38
C VAL A 276 -4.31 -21.27 11.00
N ALA A 277 -3.24 -20.91 11.72
CA ALA A 277 -2.37 -21.89 12.36
C ALA A 277 -3.13 -22.83 13.31
N HIS A 278 -4.14 -22.34 14.04
CA HIS A 278 -4.95 -23.18 14.94
C HIS A 278 -5.67 -24.32 14.21
N LEU A 279 -6.08 -24.08 12.96
CA LEU A 279 -6.83 -25.06 12.15
C LEU A 279 -5.93 -26.05 11.41
N MET A 280 -4.76 -25.61 11.00
CA MET A 280 -3.88 -26.33 10.06
C MET A 280 -2.55 -26.79 10.66
N LEU A 281 -2.32 -26.57 11.97
CA LEU A 281 -1.03 -26.80 12.62
C LEU A 281 -0.42 -28.17 12.27
N GLU A 282 -1.24 -29.22 12.42
CA GLU A 282 -0.83 -30.62 12.23
C GLU A 282 -0.82 -31.05 10.76
N LEU A 283 -1.49 -30.32 9.88
CA LEU A 283 -1.63 -30.69 8.46
C LEU A 283 -0.27 -30.81 7.77
N PHE A 284 0.66 -29.91 8.10
CA PHE A 284 1.98 -29.89 7.48
C PHE A 284 2.74 -31.18 7.75
N GLY A 285 2.75 -31.64 9.01
CA GLY A 285 3.41 -32.89 9.42
C GLY A 285 2.68 -34.13 8.89
N ALA A 286 1.37 -34.07 8.72
CA ALA A 286 0.53 -35.21 8.33
C ALA A 286 0.68 -35.66 6.86
N HIS A 287 1.28 -34.87 5.98
CA HIS A 287 1.51 -35.28 4.58
C HIS A 287 2.39 -36.53 4.47
N ASN A 288 2.06 -37.44 3.55
CA ASN A 288 2.88 -38.61 3.26
C ASN A 288 4.22 -38.19 2.65
N ARG A 289 5.31 -38.24 3.43
CA ARG A 289 6.65 -37.85 2.98
C ARG A 289 7.27 -38.78 1.95
N GLN A 290 6.64 -39.91 1.62
CA GLN A 290 7.06 -40.72 0.48
C GLN A 290 6.54 -40.15 -0.85
N GLU A 291 5.44 -39.39 -0.82
CA GLU A 291 4.76 -38.86 -2.01
C GLU A 291 4.85 -37.34 -2.12
N PHE A 292 5.01 -36.63 -1.00
CA PHE A 292 4.98 -35.17 -0.94
C PHE A 292 6.22 -34.56 -0.29
N GLU A 293 6.59 -33.38 -0.75
CA GLU A 293 7.58 -32.49 -0.14
C GLU A 293 6.91 -31.13 0.14
N ILE A 294 6.93 -30.69 1.38
CA ILE A 294 6.10 -29.60 1.91
C ILE A 294 6.94 -28.35 2.16
N PHE A 295 6.57 -27.27 1.48
CA PHE A 295 7.19 -25.95 1.60
C PHE A 295 6.20 -24.99 2.25
N CYS A 296 6.66 -24.25 3.26
CA CYS A 296 5.89 -23.20 3.91
C CYS A 296 6.58 -21.86 3.72
N TYR A 297 5.85 -20.87 3.20
CA TYR A 297 6.33 -19.53 2.92
C TYR A 297 5.59 -18.52 3.79
N SER A 298 6.31 -17.83 4.65
CA SER A 298 5.70 -16.84 5.54
C SER A 298 6.07 -15.42 5.16
N TYR A 299 5.06 -14.55 5.10
CA TYR A 299 5.25 -13.11 4.96
C TYR A 299 4.84 -12.35 6.23
N SER A 300 5.06 -12.94 7.41
CA SER A 300 4.84 -12.31 8.71
C SER A 300 6.06 -12.36 9.62
N GLU A 301 6.10 -11.43 10.58
CA GLU A 301 7.18 -11.35 11.56
C GLU A 301 7.26 -12.62 12.41
N ASP A 302 8.48 -13.12 12.60
CA ASP A 302 8.76 -14.17 13.55
C ASP A 302 8.93 -13.58 14.95
N ASN A 303 8.02 -13.97 15.85
CA ASN A 303 8.05 -13.62 17.27
C ASN A 303 8.48 -14.81 18.15
N GLY A 304 9.00 -15.89 17.56
CA GLY A 304 9.43 -17.09 18.26
C GLY A 304 8.30 -17.88 18.90
N GLY A 305 7.04 -17.62 18.50
CA GLY A 305 5.84 -18.24 19.06
C GLY A 305 5.74 -19.73 18.77
N HIS A 306 5.01 -20.44 19.64
CA HIS A 306 4.83 -21.91 19.55
C HIS A 306 4.36 -22.38 18.16
N TYR A 307 3.31 -21.75 17.62
CA TYR A 307 2.76 -22.12 16.32
C TYR A 307 3.77 -21.98 15.18
N ARG A 308 4.55 -20.90 15.15
CA ARG A 308 5.57 -20.66 14.11
C ARG A 308 6.64 -21.77 14.15
N LYS A 309 7.20 -22.03 15.34
CA LYS A 309 8.21 -23.07 15.55
C LYS A 309 7.70 -24.47 15.20
N HIS A 310 6.46 -24.78 15.55
CA HIS A 310 5.87 -26.06 15.20
C HIS A 310 5.74 -26.22 13.68
N ILE A 311 5.25 -25.19 12.97
CA ILE A 311 5.14 -25.24 11.50
C ILE A 311 6.52 -25.40 10.84
N GLU A 312 7.53 -24.67 11.32
CA GLU A 312 8.92 -24.79 10.85
C GLU A 312 9.49 -26.20 11.03
N GLN A 313 9.11 -26.90 12.11
CA GLN A 313 9.53 -28.28 12.38
C GLN A 313 8.71 -29.32 11.61
N SER A 314 7.47 -28.98 11.26
CA SER A 314 6.51 -29.90 10.64
C SER A 314 6.51 -29.85 9.11
N CYS A 315 7.13 -28.85 8.46
CA CYS A 315 7.34 -28.83 7.02
C CYS A 315 8.76 -29.25 6.62
N ASP A 316 8.98 -29.60 5.35
CA ASP A 316 10.31 -30.00 4.87
C ASP A 316 11.20 -28.78 4.59
N LYS A 317 10.59 -27.65 4.18
CA LYS A 317 11.27 -26.37 4.05
C LYS A 317 10.40 -25.22 4.49
N PHE A 318 10.96 -24.36 5.33
CA PHE A 318 10.34 -23.09 5.72
C PHE A 318 11.13 -21.92 5.11
N VAL A 319 10.43 -20.95 4.52
CA VAL A 319 11.03 -19.77 3.89
C VAL A 319 10.35 -18.51 4.40
N ASP A 320 11.13 -17.64 5.04
CA ASP A 320 10.68 -16.29 5.35
C ASP A 320 10.83 -15.39 4.12
N ILE A 321 9.70 -14.85 3.66
CA ILE A 321 9.62 -13.96 2.50
C ILE A 321 9.17 -12.55 2.89
N LEU A 322 9.08 -12.22 4.20
CA LEU A 322 8.58 -10.92 4.69
C LEU A 322 9.35 -9.73 4.13
N ARG A 323 10.68 -9.87 3.99
CA ARG A 323 11.58 -8.82 3.50
C ARG A 323 11.95 -8.96 2.03
N MET A 324 11.40 -9.95 1.34
CA MET A 324 11.65 -10.15 -0.09
C MET A 324 10.77 -9.22 -0.92
N SER A 325 11.28 -8.80 -2.08
CA SER A 325 10.41 -8.17 -3.09
C SER A 325 9.41 -9.19 -3.63
N TYR A 326 8.32 -8.74 -4.26
CA TYR A 326 7.37 -9.66 -4.90
C TYR A 326 8.05 -10.55 -5.95
N VAL A 327 9.05 -10.03 -6.67
CA VAL A 327 9.84 -10.76 -7.68
C VAL A 327 10.74 -11.81 -7.04
N ASP A 328 11.42 -11.46 -5.94
CA ASP A 328 12.28 -12.40 -5.22
C ASP A 328 11.48 -13.52 -4.56
N ALA A 329 10.34 -13.17 -3.94
CA ALA A 329 9.41 -14.14 -3.38
C ALA A 329 8.88 -15.07 -4.47
N ALA A 330 8.38 -14.52 -5.59
CA ALA A 330 7.96 -15.29 -6.77
C ALA A 330 9.07 -16.22 -7.27
N SER A 331 10.31 -15.72 -7.37
CA SER A 331 11.47 -16.52 -7.78
C SER A 331 11.80 -17.64 -6.79
N ALA A 332 11.62 -17.41 -5.48
CA ALA A 332 11.80 -18.44 -4.47
C ALA A 332 10.77 -19.58 -4.60
N PHE A 333 9.53 -19.26 -4.99
CA PHE A 333 8.54 -20.28 -5.38
C PHE A 333 8.96 -21.00 -6.65
N MET A 334 9.40 -20.28 -7.68
CA MET A 334 9.81 -20.91 -8.94
C MET A 334 11.00 -21.85 -8.76
N ARG A 335 11.96 -21.53 -7.88
CA ARG A 335 13.09 -22.43 -7.58
C ARG A 335 12.63 -23.79 -7.04
N MET A 336 11.50 -23.87 -6.33
CA MET A 336 10.88 -25.15 -5.93
C MET A 336 10.57 -26.03 -7.14
N VAL A 337 10.28 -25.43 -8.29
CA VAL A 337 9.95 -26.13 -9.54
C VAL A 337 11.21 -26.56 -10.32
N TRP A 338 12.35 -25.91 -10.10
CA TRP A 338 13.57 -26.05 -10.90
C TRP A 338 14.75 -26.74 -10.18
N ILE A 339 14.55 -27.35 -9.00
CA ILE A 339 15.61 -28.17 -8.38
C ILE A 339 15.71 -29.48 -9.19
N PHE A 340 16.58 -29.44 -10.21
CA PHE A 340 17.14 -30.57 -10.94
C PHE A 340 18.41 -31.06 -10.25
#